data_AF-A0A818C0M5-F1
#
_entry.id   AF-A0A818C0M5-F1
#
_cell.length_a   1.000
_cell.length_b   1.000
_cell.length_c   1.000
_cell.angle_alpha   90.00
_cell.angle_beta   90.00
_cell.angle_gamma   90.00
#
_symmetry.space_group_name_H-M   'P 1'
#
loop_
_entity.id
_entity.type
_entity.pdbx_description
1 polymer ?
#
loop_
_entity_poly.entity_id
_entity_poly.type
_entity_poly.pdbx_seq_one_letter_code
_entity_poly.pdbx_strand_id
1 'polypeptide(L)'
;MYDCEDYFFDLSADSQTTIFDSNNQRRARLQLYLPTTVYLSHYVDIACKDKDDCARDLAINVATEMSQRQYDFPRIMDELAPLILGPPLSSSNPELNCYDSNQKVHQCATLSKSGSCFVANKIRNNKISSSCKTDSFGREISINMYQDQNDATFDVRCNRNLCNGHSTLKAVKQILFRHNITQTLDGRL
;
A
#
# COMPACT_ATOMS: atom_id res chain seq x y z
N MET A 1 19.17 -13.05 -21.78
CA MET A 1 19.73 -12.48 -20.55
C MET A 1 19.45 -11.00 -20.66
N TYR A 2 18.45 -10.50 -19.95
CA TYR A 2 18.07 -9.08 -20.01
C TYR A 2 19.01 -8.33 -19.06
N ASP A 3 19.74 -7.34 -19.56
CA ASP A 3 20.51 -6.41 -18.73
C ASP A 3 19.51 -5.58 -17.92
N CYS A 4 19.28 -6.00 -16.68
CA CYS A 4 18.66 -5.17 -15.66
C CYS A 4 19.77 -4.27 -15.12
N GLU A 5 20.00 -3.11 -15.73
CA GLU A 5 20.75 -2.06 -15.05
C GLU A 5 19.79 -1.38 -14.08
N ASP A 6 19.80 -1.83 -12.82
CA ASP A 6 19.06 -1.19 -11.75
C ASP A 6 19.70 0.16 -11.43
N TYR A 7 19.17 1.22 -12.04
CA TYR A 7 19.53 2.58 -11.67
C TYR A 7 18.69 3.02 -10.48
N PHE A 8 19.32 3.08 -9.31
CA PHE A 8 18.73 3.63 -8.10
C PHE A 8 18.96 5.14 -8.05
N PHE A 9 17.88 5.91 -8.17
CA PHE A 9 17.89 7.32 -7.84
C PHE A 9 17.16 7.51 -6.52
N ASP A 10 17.94 7.88 -5.50
CA ASP A 10 17.45 8.31 -4.20
C ASP A 10 17.14 9.81 -4.29
N LEU A 11 15.87 10.15 -4.53
CA LEU A 11 15.41 11.54 -4.64
C LEU A 11 15.05 12.15 -3.27
N SER A 12 15.14 11.34 -2.21
CA SER A 12 15.05 11.65 -0.77
C SER A 12 15.05 10.30 -0.04
N ALA A 13 15.57 10.23 1.19
CA ALA A 13 15.74 8.99 1.97
C ALA A 13 14.50 8.08 2.10
N ASP A 14 13.33 8.59 1.70
CA ASP A 14 11.98 8.01 1.76
C ASP A 14 11.43 7.60 0.37
N SER A 15 12.25 7.61 -0.68
CA SER A 15 11.83 7.26 -2.04
C SER A 15 12.90 6.48 -2.81
N GLN A 16 12.49 5.47 -3.56
CA GLN A 16 13.37 4.68 -4.42
C GLN A 16 12.77 4.63 -5.82
N THR A 17 13.54 5.09 -6.81
CA THR A 17 13.20 4.88 -8.23
C THR A 17 14.11 3.80 -8.79
N THR A 18 13.53 2.78 -9.41
CA THR A 18 14.25 1.71 -10.13
C THR A 18 13.84 1.74 -11.60
N ILE A 19 14.82 1.77 -12.50
CA ILE A 19 14.58 1.74 -13.95
C ILE A 19 15.03 0.36 -14.46
N PHE A 20 14.23 -0.28 -15.30
CA PHE A 20 14.57 -1.59 -15.86
C PHE A 20 13.89 -1.82 -17.22
N ASP A 21 14.47 -2.67 -18.04
CA ASP A 21 13.91 -3.07 -19.33
C ASP A 21 13.11 -4.37 -19.19
N SER A 22 11.88 -4.39 -19.73
CA SER A 22 11.03 -5.59 -19.73
C SER A 22 10.11 -5.58 -20.95
N ASN A 23 9.95 -6.72 -21.63
CA ASN A 23 9.07 -6.88 -22.79
C ASN A 23 9.29 -5.83 -23.90
N ASN A 24 10.56 -5.52 -24.22
CA ASN A 24 10.97 -4.47 -25.18
C ASN A 24 10.49 -3.05 -24.81
N GLN A 25 10.22 -2.79 -23.53
CA GLN A 25 9.82 -1.48 -23.00
C GLN A 25 10.78 -1.05 -21.88
N ARG A 26 11.10 0.25 -21.85
CA ARG A 26 11.76 0.89 -20.71
C ARG A 26 10.71 1.13 -19.64
N ARG A 27 10.96 0.67 -18.41
CA ARG A 27 10.05 0.82 -17.27
C ARG A 27 10.73 1.56 -16.13
N ALA A 28 9.95 2.33 -15.40
CA ALA A 28 10.38 2.98 -14.17
C ALA A 28 9.40 2.63 -13.05
N ARG A 29 9.95 2.14 -11.94
CA ARG A 29 9.23 1.82 -10.71
C ARG A 29 9.58 2.86 -9.67
N LEU A 30 8.59 3.59 -9.21
CA LEU A 30 8.71 4.47 -8.06
C LEU A 30 8.16 3.75 -6.83
N GLN A 31 8.96 3.66 -5.77
CA GLN A 31 8.57 3.22 -4.44
C GLN A 31 8.68 4.42 -3.50
N LEU A 32 7.59 4.76 -2.84
CA LEU A 32 7.57 5.82 -1.82
C LEU A 32 7.32 5.16 -0.47
N TYR A 33 8.17 5.44 0.51
CA TYR A 33 8.06 4.97 1.89
C TYR A 33 7.80 6.19 2.76
N LEU A 34 6.65 6.27 3.41
CA LEU A 34 6.37 7.41 4.28
C LEU A 34 6.80 7.05 5.72
N PRO A 35 7.56 7.93 6.42
CA PRO A 35 8.20 7.61 7.69
C PRO A 35 7.17 7.55 8.83
N THR A 36 6.44 6.45 8.94
CA THR A 36 5.45 6.24 10.00
C THR A 36 5.41 4.79 10.47
N THR A 37 4.83 4.55 11.66
CA THR A 37 4.63 3.22 12.26
C THR A 37 3.69 2.31 11.45
N VAL A 38 2.93 2.89 10.52
CA VAL A 38 2.15 2.17 9.52
C VAL A 38 2.89 2.32 8.21
N TYR A 39 3.40 1.23 7.65
CA TYR A 39 4.15 1.30 6.41
C TYR A 39 3.18 1.66 5.28
N LEU A 40 3.12 2.95 4.99
CA LEU A 40 2.39 3.50 3.86
C LEU A 40 3.36 3.49 2.69
N SER A 41 3.09 2.62 1.73
CA SER A 41 3.91 2.49 0.53
C SER A 41 3.10 2.70 -0.74
N HIS A 42 3.71 3.40 -1.69
CA HIS A 42 3.18 3.54 -3.04
C HIS A 42 4.14 2.94 -4.05
N TYR A 43 3.59 2.17 -4.97
CA TYR A 43 4.27 1.53 -6.07
C TYR A 43 3.64 2.00 -7.37
N VAL A 44 4.38 2.75 -8.18
CA VAL A 44 3.93 3.14 -9.53
C VAL A 44 4.90 2.57 -10.55
N ASP A 45 4.39 1.77 -11.48
CA ASP A 45 5.16 1.17 -12.57
C ASP A 45 4.72 1.79 -13.91
N ILE A 46 5.60 2.60 -14.47
CA ILE A 46 5.39 3.34 -15.72
C ILE A 46 6.18 2.63 -16.81
N ALA A 47 5.53 2.33 -17.94
CA ALA A 47 6.23 1.83 -19.13
C ALA A 47 6.10 2.82 -20.30
N CYS A 48 7.17 2.92 -21.09
CA CYS A 48 7.17 3.61 -22.38
C CYS A 48 7.48 2.63 -23.51
N LYS A 49 6.95 2.93 -24.71
CA LYS A 49 7.34 2.20 -25.92
C LYS A 49 8.76 2.60 -26.34
N ASP A 50 9.48 1.68 -26.98
CA ASP A 50 10.73 1.90 -27.71
C ASP A 50 11.88 2.59 -26.97
N LYS A 51 12.38 2.00 -25.87
CA LYS A 51 13.60 2.41 -25.15
C LYS A 51 13.72 3.90 -24.75
N ASP A 52 12.68 4.69 -24.99
CA ASP A 52 12.65 6.12 -24.74
C ASP A 52 12.67 6.40 -23.24
N ASP A 53 13.40 7.46 -22.89
CA ASP A 53 13.58 7.92 -21.52
C ASP A 53 12.29 8.53 -20.93
N CYS A 54 11.17 8.57 -21.66
CA CYS A 54 9.92 9.13 -21.15
C CYS A 54 9.39 8.42 -19.90
N ALA A 55 9.68 7.12 -19.72
CA ALA A 55 9.29 6.41 -18.51
C ALA A 55 10.10 6.90 -17.30
N ARG A 56 11.40 7.16 -17.51
CA ARG A 56 12.29 7.76 -16.50
C ARG A 56 11.81 9.16 -16.17
N ASP A 57 11.63 10.01 -17.17
CA ASP A 57 11.32 11.43 -16.95
C ASP A 57 9.95 11.59 -16.28
N LEU A 58 8.95 10.77 -16.65
CA LEU A 58 7.67 10.74 -15.95
C LEU A 58 7.80 10.26 -14.50
N ALA A 59 8.58 9.20 -14.25
CA ALA A 59 8.81 8.71 -12.88
C ALA A 59 9.52 9.75 -12.01
N ILE A 60 10.53 10.45 -12.55
CA ILE A 60 11.23 11.53 -11.85
C ILE A 60 10.28 12.70 -11.56
N ASN A 61 9.44 13.09 -12.53
CA ASN A 61 8.46 14.16 -12.34
C ASN A 61 7.45 13.80 -11.23
N VAL A 62 6.90 12.58 -11.24
CA VAL A 62 5.98 12.11 -10.19
C VAL A 62 6.69 12.06 -8.83
N ALA A 63 7.92 11.54 -8.77
CA ALA A 63 8.70 11.49 -7.54
C ALA A 63 9.00 12.89 -6.98
N THR A 64 9.34 13.83 -7.86
CA THR A 64 9.62 15.24 -7.51
C THR A 64 8.37 15.94 -7.03
N GLU A 65 7.24 15.76 -7.72
CA GLU A 65 5.95 16.31 -7.28
C GLU A 65 5.58 15.78 -5.89
N MET A 66 5.76 14.47 -5.67
CA MET A 66 5.46 13.83 -4.39
C MET A 66 6.38 14.26 -3.25
N SER A 67 7.67 14.48 -3.51
CA SER A 67 8.64 14.92 -2.49
C SER A 67 8.50 16.39 -2.12
N GLN A 68 7.94 17.21 -3.02
CA GLN A 68 7.64 18.63 -2.77
C GLN A 68 6.35 18.83 -1.95
N ARG A 69 5.47 17.83 -1.88
CA ARG A 69 4.25 17.90 -1.06
C ARG A 69 4.61 17.86 0.42
N GLN A 70 4.04 18.78 1.19
CA GLN A 70 4.13 18.77 2.65
C GLN A 70 2.98 17.95 3.24
N TYR A 71 3.30 16.86 3.94
CA TYR A 71 2.31 16.00 4.57
C TYR A 71 2.33 16.16 6.10
N ASP A 72 1.14 16.32 6.70
CA ASP A 72 0.96 16.29 8.15
C ASP A 72 0.79 14.84 8.62
N PHE A 73 1.91 14.10 8.66
CA PHE A 73 1.91 12.68 9.06
C PHE A 73 1.31 12.43 10.44
N PRO A 74 1.60 13.22 11.50
CA PRO A 74 0.98 13.02 12.80
C PRO A 74 -0.55 13.00 12.71
N ARG A 75 -1.14 13.98 12.01
CA ARG A 75 -2.58 14.05 11.84
C ARG A 75 -3.15 12.92 11.00
N ILE A 76 -2.49 12.57 9.90
CA ILE A 76 -2.88 11.42 9.06
C ILE A 76 -2.91 10.15 9.92
N MET A 77 -1.89 9.95 10.75
CA MET A 77 -1.75 8.80 11.62
C MET A 77 -2.82 8.76 12.72
N ASP A 78 -3.16 9.89 13.34
CA ASP A 78 -4.23 9.96 14.33
C ASP A 78 -5.59 9.56 13.74
N GLU A 79 -5.82 9.85 12.46
CA GLU A 79 -7.05 9.48 11.75
C GLU A 79 -7.04 8.00 11.30
N LEU A 80 -5.88 7.48 10.88
CA LEU A 80 -5.73 6.09 10.41
C LEU A 80 -5.66 5.08 11.56
N ALA A 81 -4.92 5.38 12.62
CA ALA A 81 -4.65 4.51 13.75
C ALA A 81 -5.92 3.83 14.31
N PRO A 82 -7.01 4.55 14.63
CA PRO A 82 -8.20 3.90 15.15
C PRO A 82 -8.81 2.92 14.15
N LEU A 83 -8.63 3.09 12.84
CA LEU A 83 -9.21 2.20 11.83
C LEU A 83 -8.46 0.87 11.70
N ILE A 84 -7.12 0.89 11.86
CA ILE A 84 -6.25 -0.23 11.47
C ILE A 84 -5.41 -0.80 12.61
N LEU A 85 -5.19 -0.03 13.68
CA LEU A 85 -4.42 -0.44 14.84
C LEU A 85 -5.33 -0.97 15.96
N GLY A 86 -5.10 -2.21 16.36
CA GLY A 86 -5.69 -2.83 17.53
C GLY A 86 -4.69 -2.93 18.68
N PRO A 87 -5.17 -3.15 19.92
CA PRO A 87 -4.28 -3.48 21.03
C PRO A 87 -3.54 -4.79 20.75
N PRO A 88 -2.34 -4.98 21.31
CA PRO A 88 -1.65 -6.28 21.27
C PRO A 88 -2.52 -7.40 21.85
N LEU A 89 -2.38 -8.61 21.32
CA LEU A 89 -3.05 -9.78 21.87
C LEU A 89 -2.56 -10.02 23.30
N SER A 90 -3.50 -10.33 24.19
CA SER A 90 -3.26 -10.53 25.62
C SER A 90 -4.34 -11.46 26.19
N SER A 91 -4.22 -11.88 27.44
CA SER A 91 -5.25 -12.73 28.06
C SER A 91 -6.65 -12.08 28.08
N SER A 92 -6.73 -10.74 28.05
CA SER A 92 -8.00 -9.98 27.96
C SER A 92 -8.48 -9.73 26.52
N ASN A 93 -7.60 -9.89 25.52
CA ASN A 93 -7.93 -9.87 24.08
C ASN A 93 -7.18 -11.02 23.40
N PRO A 94 -7.65 -12.26 23.56
CA PRO A 94 -6.87 -13.44 23.20
C PRO A 94 -6.82 -13.69 21.70
N GLU A 95 -7.65 -12.99 20.91
CA GLU A 95 -7.85 -13.26 19.50
C GLU A 95 -8.02 -12.00 18.64
N LEU A 96 -7.63 -12.14 17.37
CA LEU A 96 -7.94 -11.22 16.28
C LEU A 96 -8.88 -11.91 15.30
N ASN A 97 -10.05 -11.32 15.07
CA ASN A 97 -11.05 -11.77 14.12
C ASN A 97 -11.02 -10.89 12.86
N CYS A 98 -11.12 -11.53 11.70
CA CYS A 98 -11.12 -10.86 10.39
C CYS A 98 -12.25 -11.40 9.51
N TYR A 99 -12.64 -10.64 8.50
CA TYR A 99 -13.49 -11.14 7.42
C TYR A 99 -12.69 -12.01 6.43
N ASP A 100 -13.29 -13.09 5.94
CA ASP A 100 -12.82 -13.87 4.80
C ASP A 100 -13.32 -13.27 3.46
N SER A 101 -13.03 -13.96 2.36
CA SER A 101 -13.46 -13.54 1.03
C SER A 101 -14.99 -13.55 0.84
N ASN A 102 -15.72 -14.25 1.71
CA ASN A 102 -17.17 -14.35 1.71
C ASN A 102 -17.81 -13.42 2.77
N GLN A 103 -17.04 -12.51 3.35
CA GLN A 103 -17.47 -11.61 4.43
C GLN A 103 -17.93 -12.35 5.70
N LYS A 104 -17.47 -13.59 5.92
CA LYS A 104 -17.66 -14.33 7.16
C LYS A 104 -16.54 -14.02 8.14
N VAL A 105 -16.88 -13.97 9.42
CA VAL A 105 -15.90 -13.72 10.49
C VAL A 105 -15.14 -15.01 10.79
N HIS A 106 -13.81 -14.91 10.80
CA HIS A 106 -12.91 -16.00 11.16
C HIS A 106 -11.82 -15.53 12.12
N GLN A 107 -11.46 -16.40 13.06
CA GLN A 107 -10.32 -16.20 13.94
C GLN A 107 -9.02 -16.26 13.14
N CYS A 108 -8.30 -15.13 13.12
CA CYS A 108 -7.10 -14.95 12.33
C CYS A 108 -5.82 -15.14 13.16
N ALA A 109 -5.80 -14.58 14.36
CA ALA A 109 -4.68 -14.69 15.28
C ALA A 109 -5.18 -15.05 16.68
N THR A 110 -4.32 -15.70 17.45
CA THR A 110 -4.49 -16.02 18.87
C THR A 110 -3.17 -15.75 19.61
N LEU A 111 -3.17 -15.88 20.94
CA LEU A 111 -1.92 -15.82 21.73
C LEU A 111 -0.83 -16.80 21.26
N SER A 112 -1.21 -17.93 20.63
CA SER A 112 -0.29 -18.95 20.11
C SER A 112 -0.08 -18.89 18.60
N LYS A 113 -0.81 -18.01 17.89
CA LYS A 113 -0.79 -17.93 16.43
C LYS A 113 -0.84 -16.48 15.97
N SER A 114 0.23 -16.01 15.33
CA SER A 114 0.27 -14.68 14.73
C SER A 114 -0.58 -14.59 13.46
N GLY A 115 -1.17 -13.43 13.23
CA GLY A 115 -1.97 -13.15 12.05
C GLY A 115 -2.33 -11.67 11.94
N SER A 116 -2.78 -11.27 10.76
CA SER A 116 -3.26 -9.91 10.48
C SER A 116 -4.45 -9.96 9.53
N CYS A 117 -5.35 -8.99 9.67
CA CYS A 117 -6.45 -8.82 8.74
C CYS A 117 -5.96 -8.09 7.49
N PHE A 118 -6.44 -8.51 6.32
CA PHE A 118 -6.06 -7.94 5.04
C PHE A 118 -7.31 -7.66 4.21
N VAL A 119 -7.41 -6.47 3.63
CA VAL A 119 -8.38 -6.10 2.61
C VAL A 119 -7.66 -5.52 1.41
N ALA A 120 -7.99 -6.00 0.22
CA ALA A 120 -7.46 -5.52 -1.05
C ALA A 120 -8.60 -5.08 -1.96
N ASN A 121 -8.37 -4.02 -2.72
CA ASN A 121 -9.26 -3.59 -3.77
C ASN A 121 -8.50 -3.48 -5.08
N LYS A 122 -8.87 -4.32 -6.05
CA LYS A 122 -8.48 -4.15 -7.44
C LYS A 122 -9.35 -3.04 -8.03
N ILE A 123 -8.75 -1.88 -8.21
CA ILE A 123 -9.46 -0.62 -8.52
C ILE A 123 -10.17 -0.71 -9.87
N ARG A 124 -9.50 -1.24 -10.90
CA ARG A 124 -10.03 -1.25 -12.28
C ARG A 124 -11.32 -2.05 -12.47
N ASN A 125 -11.49 -3.14 -11.74
CA ASN A 125 -12.69 -3.97 -11.79
C ASN A 125 -13.53 -3.87 -10.50
N ASN A 126 -13.18 -2.93 -9.62
CA ASN A 126 -13.77 -2.71 -8.31
C ASN A 126 -13.95 -4.00 -7.47
N LYS A 127 -13.04 -4.97 -7.62
CA LYS A 127 -13.11 -6.23 -6.88
C LYS A 127 -12.46 -6.05 -5.52
N ILE A 128 -13.25 -6.18 -4.46
CA ILE A 128 -12.76 -6.18 -3.07
C ILE A 128 -12.60 -7.62 -2.60
N SER A 129 -11.52 -7.88 -1.88
CA SER A 129 -11.28 -9.17 -1.23
C SER A 129 -10.76 -8.96 0.18
N SER A 130 -11.29 -9.73 1.13
CA SER A 130 -10.85 -9.75 2.52
C SER A 130 -10.23 -11.11 2.82
N SER A 131 -9.19 -11.14 3.65
CA SER A 131 -8.58 -12.39 4.11
C SER A 131 -7.86 -12.20 5.44
N CYS A 132 -7.60 -13.32 6.11
CA CYS A 132 -6.59 -13.41 7.15
C CYS A 132 -5.24 -13.76 6.52
N LYS A 133 -4.17 -13.07 6.93
CA LYS A 133 -2.79 -13.37 6.55
C LYS A 133 -2.04 -13.90 7.77
N THR A 134 -1.74 -15.19 7.75
CA THR A 134 -0.97 -15.90 8.78
C THR A 134 0.47 -15.99 8.31
N ASP A 135 1.25 -14.93 8.58
CA ASP A 135 2.63 -14.87 8.12
C ASP A 135 3.56 -15.06 9.34
N SER A 136 4.53 -15.96 9.22
CA SER A 136 5.52 -16.29 10.26
C SER A 136 6.41 -15.11 10.66
N PHE A 137 6.43 -14.06 9.84
CA PHE A 137 7.32 -12.90 9.97
C PHE A 137 6.63 -11.64 10.47
N GLY A 138 5.36 -11.73 10.90
CA GLY A 138 4.66 -10.61 11.53
C GLY A 138 4.70 -9.33 10.70
N ARG A 139 4.44 -9.41 9.38
CA ARG A 139 4.49 -8.23 8.50
C ARG A 139 3.66 -7.10 9.09
N GLU A 140 4.29 -5.93 9.12
CA GLU A 140 3.80 -4.74 9.77
C GLU A 140 2.50 -4.24 9.14
N ILE A 141 1.70 -3.58 9.97
CA ILE A 141 0.47 -2.90 9.58
C ILE A 141 0.85 -1.92 8.47
N SER A 142 0.16 -2.00 7.35
CA SER A 142 0.58 -1.33 6.12
C SER A 142 -0.61 -0.95 5.27
N ILE A 143 -0.42 0.12 4.51
CA ILE A 143 -1.32 0.52 3.43
C ILE A 143 -0.46 0.59 2.17
N ASN A 144 -0.76 -0.25 1.20
CA ASN A 144 0.04 -0.38 -0.01
C ASN A 144 -0.84 -0.03 -1.21
N MET A 145 -0.35 0.88 -2.03
CA MET A 145 -1.00 1.24 -3.29
C MET A 145 -0.09 0.82 -4.44
N TYR A 146 -0.65 0.13 -5.42
CA TYR A 146 0.05 -0.29 -6.61
C TYR A 146 -0.69 0.21 -7.85
N GLN A 147 0.04 0.72 -8.83
CA GLN A 147 -0.52 1.16 -10.10
C GLN A 147 0.45 0.87 -11.24
N ASP A 148 -0.05 0.23 -12.29
CA ASP A 148 0.64 0.11 -13.58
C ASP A 148 -0.32 0.37 -14.76
N GLN A 149 0.16 0.15 -15.98
CA GLN A 149 -0.63 0.33 -17.20
C GLN A 149 -1.86 -0.58 -17.32
N ASN A 150 -1.89 -1.71 -16.61
CA ASN A 150 -2.87 -2.78 -16.74
C ASN A 150 -3.68 -3.04 -15.46
N ASP A 151 -3.12 -2.77 -14.29
CA ASP A 151 -3.72 -3.03 -12.98
C ASP A 151 -3.53 -1.85 -12.03
N ALA A 152 -4.37 -1.78 -11.01
CA ALA A 152 -4.21 -0.86 -9.90
C ALA A 152 -4.86 -1.48 -8.65
N THR A 153 -4.14 -1.51 -7.54
CA THR A 153 -4.61 -2.10 -6.29
C THR A 153 -4.41 -1.17 -5.09
N PHE A 154 -5.31 -1.30 -4.13
CA PHE A 154 -5.25 -0.62 -2.85
C PHE A 154 -5.44 -1.64 -1.74
N ASP A 155 -4.40 -1.84 -0.94
CA ASP A 155 -4.31 -2.91 0.04
C ASP A 155 -4.11 -2.33 1.44
N VAL A 156 -4.86 -2.84 2.40
CA VAL A 156 -4.74 -2.49 3.82
C VAL A 156 -4.50 -3.76 4.61
N ARG A 157 -3.39 -3.81 5.33
CA ARG A 157 -3.09 -4.81 6.36
C ARG A 157 -3.20 -4.17 7.72
N CYS A 158 -3.98 -4.77 8.61
CA CYS A 158 -4.37 -4.19 9.88
C CYS A 158 -4.52 -5.26 10.98
N ASN A 159 -4.52 -4.85 12.24
CA ASN A 159 -4.59 -5.75 13.40
C ASN A 159 -5.68 -5.38 14.41
N ARG A 160 -6.64 -4.53 14.02
CA ARG A 160 -7.87 -4.29 14.77
C ARG A 160 -8.93 -5.34 14.41
N ASN A 161 -9.73 -5.78 15.38
CA ASN A 161 -10.83 -6.70 15.11
C ASN A 161 -11.73 -6.19 13.97
N LEU A 162 -11.94 -7.03 12.96
CA LEU A 162 -12.78 -6.77 11.78
C LEU A 162 -12.35 -5.56 10.94
N CYS A 163 -11.09 -5.13 11.03
CA CYS A 163 -10.58 -3.96 10.32
C CYS A 163 -10.46 -4.15 8.80
N ASN A 164 -10.57 -5.38 8.28
CA ASN A 164 -10.55 -5.65 6.84
C ASN A 164 -11.95 -5.64 6.20
N GLY A 165 -12.87 -4.84 6.74
CA GLY A 165 -14.18 -4.59 6.15
C GLY A 165 -14.14 -3.51 5.05
N HIS A 166 -15.19 -3.48 4.23
CA HIS A 166 -15.33 -2.48 3.16
C HIS A 166 -15.39 -1.04 3.69
N SER A 167 -15.97 -0.83 4.89
CA SER A 167 -16.04 0.48 5.54
C SER A 167 -14.65 1.03 5.87
N THR A 168 -13.77 0.19 6.42
CA THR A 168 -12.38 0.58 6.72
C THR A 168 -11.64 0.95 5.45
N LEU A 169 -11.71 0.12 4.41
CA LEU A 169 -11.08 0.41 3.12
C LEU A 169 -11.53 1.78 2.57
N LYS A 170 -12.84 2.06 2.60
CA LYS A 170 -13.40 3.34 2.14
C LYS A 170 -12.88 4.52 2.98
N ALA A 171 -12.86 4.38 4.29
CA ALA A 171 -12.41 5.42 5.21
C ALA A 171 -10.92 5.74 5.04
N VAL A 172 -10.08 4.70 4.90
CA VAL A 172 -8.64 4.87 4.64
C VAL A 172 -8.41 5.63 3.34
N LYS A 173 -9.09 5.26 2.23
CA LYS A 173 -9.00 5.98 0.96
C LYS A 173 -9.42 7.45 1.07
N GLN A 174 -10.48 7.73 1.82
CA GLN A 174 -10.95 9.10 2.08
C GLN A 174 -9.93 9.94 2.84
N ILE A 175 -9.27 9.36 3.85
CA ILE A 175 -8.23 10.03 4.63
C ILE A 175 -7.04 10.36 3.72
N LEU A 176 -6.53 9.38 2.96
CA LEU A 176 -5.39 9.60 2.08
C LEU A 176 -5.68 10.64 0.99
N PHE A 177 -6.87 10.61 0.39
CA PHE A 177 -7.29 11.60 -0.59
C PHE A 177 -7.39 13.01 0.03
N ARG A 178 -8.01 13.14 1.22
CA ARG A 178 -8.14 14.43 1.93
C ARG A 178 -6.80 15.08 2.24
N HIS A 179 -5.78 14.28 2.50
CA HIS A 179 -4.42 14.74 2.82
C HIS A 179 -3.49 14.75 1.60
N ASN A 180 -4.04 14.68 0.38
CA ASN A 180 -3.30 14.74 -0.89
C ASN A 180 -2.21 13.65 -1.05
N ILE A 181 -2.35 12.53 -0.35
CA ILE A 181 -1.50 11.35 -0.49
C ILE A 181 -1.86 10.61 -1.80
N THR A 182 -3.15 10.59 -2.16
CA THR A 182 -3.65 10.08 -3.45
C THR A 182 -4.32 11.21 -4.23
N GLN A 183 -4.26 11.17 -5.56
CA GLN A 183 -4.92 12.16 -6.43
C GLN A 183 -6.41 11.88 -6.64
N THR A 184 -6.83 10.63 -6.42
CA THR A 184 -8.22 10.20 -6.59
C THR A 184 -8.74 9.52 -5.33
N LEU A 185 -10.07 9.52 -5.18
CA LEU A 185 -10.75 8.86 -4.07
C LEU A 185 -10.71 7.33 -4.15
N ASP A 186 -10.45 6.76 -5.33
CA ASP A 186 -10.26 5.33 -5.49
C ASP A 186 -8.87 4.85 -5.05
N GLY A 187 -7.98 5.77 -4.68
CA GLY A 187 -6.67 5.50 -4.10
C GLY A 187 -5.54 5.43 -5.12
N ARG A 188 -5.66 6.15 -6.25
CA ARG A 188 -4.63 6.28 -7.28
C ARG A 188 -3.86 7.58 -7.14
N LEU A 189 -2.61 7.54 -7.59
CA LEU A 189 -1.78 8.71 -7.85
C LEU A 189 -2.06 9.28 -9.23
#